data_AF-A0A968Q8Y6-F1
#
_entry.id   AF-A0A968Q8Y6-F1
#
_cell.length_a   1.000
_cell.length_b   1.000
_cell.length_c   1.000
_cell.angle_alpha   90.00
_cell.angle_beta   90.00
_cell.angle_gamma   90.00
#
_symmetry.space_group_name_H-M   'P 1'
#
loop_
_entity.id
_entity.type
_entity.pdbx_description
1 polymer ?
#
loop_
_entity_poly.entity_id
_entity_poly.type
_entity_poly.pdbx_seq_one_letter_code
_entity_poly.pdbx_strand_id
1 'polypeptide(L)'
;EQHSEGKHAALWRFYQLLLGLRRQIPALRIGDRNSLSVKCTPAKGLVCWQRWQANSEVLALINFQPEVVAYQPLLDGCWQRRLDSADGDWLGPGSQNPAVLETTVELRLWPQSFLLYERIDPDSPPLIGRVVC
;
A
#
# COMPACT_ATOMS: atom_id res chain seq x y z
N GLU A 1 5.12 21.45 24.44
CA GLU A 1 4.18 21.74 23.32
C GLU A 1 4.75 21.43 21.92
N GLN A 2 6.06 21.27 21.70
CA GLN A 2 6.65 20.92 20.38
C GLN A 2 6.25 19.54 19.80
N HIS A 3 5.74 18.62 20.63
CA HIS A 3 5.41 17.25 20.20
C HIS A 3 4.12 17.15 19.37
N SER A 4 3.25 18.18 19.44
CA SER A 4 2.02 18.23 18.65
C SER A 4 2.32 18.67 17.22
N GLU A 5 3.17 19.68 17.00
CA GLU A 5 3.48 20.20 15.66
C GLU A 5 4.02 19.12 14.72
N GLY A 6 4.94 18.27 15.19
CA GLY A 6 5.49 17.17 14.39
C GLY A 6 4.46 16.11 13.98
N LYS A 7 3.54 15.76 14.90
CA LYS A 7 2.46 14.78 14.61
C LYS A 7 1.44 15.33 13.62
N HIS A 8 1.04 16.59 13.77
CA HIS A 8 0.11 17.23 12.85
C HIS A 8 0.72 17.40 11.46
N ALA A 9 2.00 17.79 11.38
CA ALA A 9 2.72 17.90 10.11
C ALA A 9 2.85 16.54 9.40
N ALA A 10 3.18 15.46 10.14
CA ALA A 10 3.26 14.12 9.59
C ALA A 10 1.90 13.64 9.04
N LEU A 11 0.82 13.83 9.81
CA LEU A 11 -0.53 13.47 9.37
C LEU A 11 -0.97 14.30 8.15
N TRP A 12 -0.67 15.59 8.12
CA TRP A 12 -0.98 16.45 6.97
C TRP A 12 -0.25 15.99 5.71
N ARG A 13 1.06 15.70 5.80
CA ARG A 13 1.84 15.11 4.70
C ARG A 13 1.29 13.75 4.26
N PHE A 14 0.83 12.93 5.21
CA PHE A 14 0.23 11.63 4.92
C PHE A 14 -1.05 11.79 4.10
N TYR A 15 -1.95 12.70 4.48
CA TYR A 15 -3.15 12.99 3.70
C TYR A 15 -2.84 13.55 2.31
N GLN A 16 -1.85 14.43 2.19
CA GLN A 16 -1.40 14.92 0.88
C GLN A 16 -0.92 13.78 0.00
N LEU A 17 -0.14 12.84 0.55
CA LEU A 17 0.30 11.64 -0.16
C LEU A 17 -0.88 10.79 -0.60
N LEU A 18 -1.84 10.49 0.29
CA LEU A 18 -3.03 9.69 -0.05
C LEU A 18 -3.85 10.33 -1.18
N LEU A 19 -4.07 11.65 -1.13
CA LEU A 19 -4.76 12.38 -2.18
C LEU A 19 -3.96 12.37 -3.50
N GLY A 20 -2.63 12.48 -3.42
CA GLY A 20 -1.73 12.33 -4.55
C GLY A 20 -1.84 10.95 -5.20
N LEU A 21 -1.74 9.88 -4.41
CA LEU A 21 -1.88 8.51 -4.88
C LEU A 21 -3.24 8.27 -5.55
N ARG A 22 -4.33 8.75 -4.95
CA ARG A 22 -5.68 8.65 -5.54
C ARG A 22 -5.78 9.35 -6.90
N ARG A 23 -5.07 10.45 -7.11
CA ARG A 23 -5.03 11.18 -8.38
C ARG A 23 -4.13 10.50 -9.42
N GLN A 24 -3.02 9.93 -8.99
CA GLN A 24 -1.99 9.35 -9.85
C GLN A 24 -2.32 7.93 -10.31
N ILE A 25 -2.97 7.12 -9.46
CA ILE A 25 -3.20 5.70 -9.72
C ILE A 25 -4.64 5.51 -10.23
N PRO A 26 -4.84 5.15 -11.52
CA PRO A 26 -6.18 4.98 -12.10
C PRO A 26 -7.06 4.00 -11.33
N ALA A 27 -6.50 2.88 -10.85
CA ALA A 27 -7.21 1.90 -10.05
C ALA A 27 -7.83 2.49 -8.77
N LEU A 28 -7.30 3.58 -8.21
CA LEU A 28 -7.83 4.23 -7.00
C LEU A 28 -8.89 5.32 -7.29
N ARG A 29 -9.06 5.73 -8.55
CA ARG A 29 -9.87 6.90 -8.91
C ARG A 29 -11.35 6.58 -9.07
N ILE A 30 -11.64 5.50 -9.79
CA ILE A 30 -13.01 5.06 -10.11
C ILE A 30 -13.48 4.15 -8.98
N GLY A 31 -14.77 4.20 -8.65
CA GLY A 31 -15.40 3.43 -7.57
C GLY A 31 -16.36 2.36 -8.08
N ASP A 32 -15.99 1.65 -9.15
CA ASP A 32 -16.78 0.50 -9.61
C ASP A 32 -16.60 -0.70 -8.64
N ARG A 33 -17.62 -1.55 -8.54
CA ARG A 33 -17.56 -2.78 -7.74
C ARG A 33 -17.13 -4.00 -8.56
N ASN A 34 -17.13 -3.87 -9.90
CA ASN A 34 -16.80 -4.97 -10.81
C ASN A 34 -15.30 -5.22 -10.90
N SER A 35 -14.47 -4.24 -10.55
CA SER A 35 -13.02 -4.31 -10.66
C SER A 35 -12.34 -4.35 -9.28
N LEU A 36 -12.91 -5.15 -8.38
CA LEU A 36 -12.50 -5.25 -6.98
C LEU A 36 -12.59 -6.68 -6.44
N SER A 37 -11.58 -7.11 -5.71
CA SER A 37 -11.58 -8.33 -4.90
C SER A 37 -11.18 -8.01 -3.46
N VAL A 38 -11.91 -8.56 -2.49
CA VAL A 38 -11.63 -8.38 -1.06
C VAL A 38 -11.58 -9.74 -0.39
N LYS A 39 -10.45 -10.04 0.26
CA LYS A 39 -10.26 -11.23 1.08
C LYS A 39 -10.05 -10.79 2.52
N CYS A 40 -11.02 -11.07 3.38
CA CYS A 40 -10.90 -10.86 4.80
C CYS A 40 -10.42 -12.16 5.46
N THR A 41 -9.43 -12.08 6.35
CA THR A 41 -9.04 -13.18 7.23
C THR A 41 -9.39 -12.79 8.67
N PRO A 42 -10.64 -13.03 9.14
CA PRO A 42 -11.10 -12.54 10.44
C PRO A 42 -10.22 -12.98 11.61
N ALA A 43 -9.75 -14.23 11.59
CA ALA A 43 -8.86 -14.78 12.60
C ALA A 43 -7.52 -14.01 12.74
N LYS A 44 -7.09 -13.32 11.67
CA LYS A 44 -5.87 -12.50 11.64
C LYS A 44 -6.16 -10.99 11.64
N GLY A 45 -7.44 -10.57 11.69
CA GLY A 45 -7.85 -9.16 11.53
C GLY A 45 -7.24 -8.48 10.30
N LEU A 46 -6.98 -9.25 9.25
CA LEU A 46 -6.30 -8.80 8.04
C LEU A 46 -7.31 -8.66 6.90
N VAL A 47 -7.28 -7.52 6.22
CA VAL A 47 -8.01 -7.29 4.98
C VAL A 47 -7.01 -7.18 3.84
N CYS A 48 -7.16 -8.03 2.84
CA CYS A 48 -6.47 -7.95 1.57
C CYS A 48 -7.46 -7.42 0.52
N TRP A 49 -7.12 -6.29 -0.08
CA TRP A 49 -7.96 -5.53 -0.99
C TRP A 49 -7.20 -5.34 -2.30
N GLN A 50 -7.67 -5.98 -3.36
CA GLN A 50 -7.06 -5.90 -4.68
C GLN A 50 -8.03 -5.24 -5.64
N ARG A 51 -7.59 -4.20 -6.33
CA ARG A 51 -8.43 -3.40 -7.22
C ARG A 51 -7.70 -3.14 -8.53
N TRP A 52 -8.39 -3.25 -9.64
CA TRP A 52 -7.84 -3.02 -10.97
C TRP A 52 -8.71 -2.07 -11.79
N GLN A 53 -8.11 -1.44 -12.80
CA GLN A 53 -8.79 -0.61 -13.80
C GLN A 53 -7.90 -0.53 -15.03
N ALA A 54 -8.31 -1.16 -16.14
CA ALA A 54 -7.49 -1.28 -17.35
C ALA A 54 -6.06 -1.77 -17.03
N ASN A 55 -5.05 -0.94 -17.27
CA ASN A 55 -3.61 -1.22 -17.08
C ASN A 55 -3.09 -0.67 -15.73
N SER A 56 -3.94 -0.70 -14.71
CA SER A 56 -3.59 -0.23 -13.37
C SER A 56 -4.17 -1.20 -12.37
N GLU A 57 -3.33 -1.68 -11.46
CA GLU A 57 -3.73 -2.61 -10.43
C GLU A 57 -3.03 -2.27 -9.13
N VAL A 58 -3.76 -2.42 -8.02
CA VAL A 58 -3.25 -2.17 -6.68
C VAL A 58 -3.61 -3.31 -5.75
N LEU A 59 -2.72 -3.54 -4.79
CA LEU A 59 -2.91 -4.41 -3.64
C LEU A 59 -2.76 -3.56 -2.39
N ALA A 60 -3.82 -3.48 -1.59
CA ALA A 60 -3.75 -2.94 -0.24
C ALA A 60 -3.91 -4.04 0.80
N LEU A 61 -3.07 -3.99 1.82
CA LEU A 61 -3.14 -4.85 2.99
C LEU A 61 -3.37 -3.98 4.21
N ILE A 62 -4.36 -4.35 5.01
CA ILE A 62 -4.77 -3.59 6.19
C ILE A 62 -4.80 -4.53 7.39
N ASN A 63 -3.91 -4.29 8.34
CA ASN A 63 -3.88 -5.01 9.60
C ASN A 63 -4.64 -4.22 10.66
N PHE A 64 -5.75 -4.76 11.17
CA PHE A 64 -6.52 -4.15 12.25
C PHE A 64 -6.15 -4.69 13.65
N GLN A 65 -5.26 -5.69 13.73
CA GLN A 65 -4.85 -6.27 15.00
C GLN A 65 -3.84 -5.38 15.74
N PRO A 66 -3.77 -5.49 17.07
CA PRO A 66 -2.72 -4.89 17.88
C PRO A 66 -1.37 -5.63 17.76
N GLU A 67 -1.30 -6.76 17.06
CA GLU A 67 -0.07 -7.51 16.79
C GLU A 67 0.41 -7.40 15.33
N VAL A 68 1.69 -7.74 15.11
CA VAL A 68 2.26 -7.87 13.76
C VAL A 68 1.65 -9.09 13.06
N VAL A 69 1.23 -8.92 11.81
CA VAL A 69 0.68 -10.01 11.00
C VAL A 69 1.59 -10.29 9.81
N ALA A 70 1.95 -11.55 9.63
CA ALA A 70 2.63 -12.05 8.43
C ALA A 70 1.61 -12.50 7.38
N TYR A 71 1.81 -12.07 6.13
CA TYR A 71 0.94 -12.41 5.01
C TYR A 71 1.73 -12.52 3.71
N GLN A 72 1.52 -13.62 2.99
CA GLN A 72 2.15 -13.86 1.69
C GLN A 72 1.05 -13.78 0.61
N PRO A 73 0.93 -12.66 -0.12
CA PRO A 73 -0.02 -12.55 -1.22
C PRO A 73 0.45 -13.39 -2.41
N LEU A 74 -0.45 -14.12 -3.05
CA LEU A 74 -0.17 -14.77 -4.34
C LEU A 74 -0.31 -13.71 -5.44
N LEU A 75 0.83 -13.22 -5.92
CA LEU A 75 0.91 -12.16 -6.93
C LEU A 75 1.71 -12.64 -8.13
N ASP A 76 1.28 -12.20 -9.30
CA ASP A 76 2.00 -12.28 -10.57
C ASP A 76 2.52 -10.90 -10.98
N GLY A 77 3.61 -10.88 -11.75
CA GLY A 77 4.25 -9.65 -12.21
C GLY A 77 5.04 -8.88 -11.14
N CYS A 78 5.46 -7.67 -11.49
CA CYS A 78 6.26 -6.81 -10.62
C CYS A 78 5.38 -5.76 -9.94
N TRP A 79 5.61 -5.49 -8.66
CA TRP A 79 4.80 -4.56 -7.88
C TRP A 79 5.68 -3.56 -7.13
N GLN A 80 5.39 -2.27 -7.24
CA GLN A 80 6.08 -1.21 -6.52
C GLN A 80 5.31 -0.84 -5.25
N ARG A 81 6.01 -0.76 -4.12
CA ARG A 81 5.45 -0.22 -2.87
C ARG A 81 5.20 1.26 -3.03
N ARG A 82 3.95 1.68 -2.90
CA ARG A 82 3.54 3.10 -2.99
C ARG A 82 3.38 3.75 -1.62
N LEU A 83 3.03 2.96 -0.61
CA LEU A 83 2.87 3.43 0.77
C LEU A 83 3.04 2.28 1.76
N ASP A 84 3.75 2.54 2.85
CA ASP A 84 3.67 1.75 4.09
C ASP A 84 3.45 2.73 5.24
N SER A 85 2.31 2.65 5.93
CA SER A 85 2.00 3.56 7.03
C SER A 85 2.85 3.34 8.27
N ALA A 86 3.59 2.23 8.34
CA ALA A 86 4.53 1.96 9.42
C ALA A 86 5.93 2.55 9.16
N ASP A 87 6.14 3.22 8.02
CA ASP A 87 7.40 3.89 7.73
C ASP A 87 7.70 5.00 8.77
N GLY A 88 8.99 5.24 9.03
CA GLY A 88 9.45 6.26 9.97
C GLY A 88 9.06 7.67 9.53
N ASP A 89 8.87 7.89 8.23
CA ASP A 89 8.34 9.13 7.66
C ASP A 89 6.95 9.51 8.23
N TRP A 90 6.20 8.51 8.70
CA TRP A 90 4.86 8.64 9.28
C TRP A 90 4.85 8.42 10.79
N LEU A 91 6.03 8.52 11.43
CA LEU A 91 6.24 8.24 12.86
C LEU A 91 5.91 6.78 13.23
N GLY A 92 5.95 5.87 12.24
CA GLY A 92 5.81 4.44 12.46
C GLY A 92 7.11 3.78 12.94
N PRO A 93 7.04 2.49 13.33
CA PRO A 93 8.19 1.73 13.84
C PRO A 93 9.27 1.39 12.79
N GLY A 94 9.04 1.71 11.51
CA GLY A 94 9.90 1.42 10.37
C GLY A 94 9.38 0.24 9.55
N SER A 95 9.30 0.39 8.23
CA SER A 95 8.89 -0.68 7.34
C SER A 95 10.03 -1.66 7.02
N GLN A 96 9.70 -2.95 7.00
CA GLN A 96 10.61 -4.03 6.56
C GLN A 96 10.21 -4.62 5.20
N ASN A 97 9.13 -4.11 4.60
CA ASN A 97 8.61 -4.63 3.34
C ASN A 97 9.47 -4.11 2.17
N PRO A 98 9.75 -4.91 1.14
CA PRO A 98 10.60 -4.49 0.03
C PRO A 98 9.94 -3.38 -0.80
N ALA A 99 10.76 -2.56 -1.46
CA ALA A 99 10.25 -1.51 -2.34
C ALA A 99 9.62 -2.07 -3.63
N VAL A 100 10.07 -3.26 -4.07
CA VAL A 100 9.57 -3.96 -5.25
C VAL A 100 9.33 -5.43 -4.91
N LEU A 101 8.21 -5.99 -5.38
CA LEU A 101 7.90 -7.42 -5.33
C LEU A 101 7.99 -7.98 -6.75
N GLU A 102 9.01 -8.79 -7.05
CA GLU A 102 9.14 -9.52 -8.33
C GLU A 102 8.69 -10.97 -8.19
N THR A 103 8.62 -11.45 -6.96
CA THR A 103 8.20 -12.80 -6.59
C THR A 103 7.29 -12.73 -5.37
N THR A 104 6.59 -13.82 -5.12
CA THR A 104 5.79 -13.98 -3.92
C THR A 104 6.71 -14.05 -2.69
N VAL A 105 6.64 -13.03 -1.83
CA VAL A 105 7.38 -12.96 -0.56
C VAL A 105 6.42 -12.74 0.60
N GLU A 106 6.82 -13.17 1.80
CA GLU A 106 6.07 -12.87 3.02
C GLU A 106 6.23 -11.40 3.41
N LEU A 107 5.10 -10.70 3.55
CA LEU A 107 5.02 -9.31 3.99
C LEU A 107 4.69 -9.26 5.47
N ARG A 108 5.29 -8.29 6.18
CA ARG A 108 5.04 -8.03 7.60
C ARG A 108 4.27 -6.73 7.76
N LEU A 109 3.08 -6.83 8.33
CA LEU A 109 2.23 -5.68 8.61
C LEU A 109 2.29 -5.39 10.09
N TRP A 110 2.76 -4.21 10.44
CA TRP A 110 2.74 -3.72 11.81
C TRP A 110 1.30 -3.60 12.34
N PRO A 111 1.11 -3.52 13.67
CA PRO A 111 -0.20 -3.28 14.26
C PRO A 111 -0.88 -2.06 13.65
N GLN A 112 -2.17 -2.15 13.37
CA GLN A 112 -3.00 -1.03 12.88
C GLN A 112 -2.38 -0.28 11.68
N SER A 113 -1.75 -1.03 10.76
CA SER A 113 -1.01 -0.47 9.62
C SER A 113 -1.67 -0.76 8.27
N PHE A 114 -1.28 0.05 7.29
CA PHE A 114 -1.74 0.02 5.92
C PHE A 114 -0.53 -0.05 4.97
N LEU A 115 -0.55 -1.02 4.05
CA LEU A 115 0.48 -1.22 3.04
C LEU A 115 -0.17 -1.24 1.66
N LEU A 116 0.37 -0.48 0.71
CA LEU A 116 -0.12 -0.36 -0.66
C LEU A 116 0.98 -0.65 -1.66
N TYR A 117 0.71 -1.59 -2.56
CA TYR A 117 1.50 -1.84 -3.76
C TYR A 117 0.69 -1.50 -5.00
N GLU A 118 1.40 -1.12 -6.06
CA GLU A 118 0.87 -0.89 -7.40
C GLU A 118 1.61 -1.80 -8.38
N ARG A 119 0.88 -2.44 -9.29
CA ARG A 119 1.50 -3.27 -10.33
C ARG A 119 2.27 -2.39 -11.31
N ILE A 120 3.49 -2.81 -11.62
CA ILE A 120 4.34 -2.22 -12.65
C ILE A 120 4.01 -2.93 -13.95
N ASP A 121 3.28 -2.24 -14.83
CA ASP A 121 3.11 -2.71 -16.20
C ASP A 121 4.36 -2.32 -17.02
N PRO A 122 5.00 -3.27 -17.74
CA PRO A 122 6.20 -3.00 -18.52
C PRO A 122 5.97 -2.01 -19.68
N ASP A 123 4.76 -1.95 -20.22
CA ASP A 123 4.39 -1.09 -21.36
C ASP A 123 3.75 0.26 -20.96
N SER A 124 3.67 0.55 -19.66
CA SER A 124 3.05 1.78 -19.16
C SER A 124 4.09 2.92 -19.14
N PRO A 125 3.78 4.11 -19.71
CA PRO A 125 4.73 5.21 -19.79
C PRO A 125 5.22 5.60 -18.39
N PRO A 126 6.51 5.95 -18.23
CA PRO A 126 7.09 6.19 -16.91
C PRO A 126 6.41 7.38 -16.23
N LEU A 127 5.71 7.10 -15.13
CA LEU A 127 5.35 8.13 -14.15
C LEU A 127 6.57 8.38 -13.26
N ILE A 128 6.81 9.66 -12.93
CA ILE A 128 7.93 10.12 -12.10
C ILE A 128 7.99 9.27 -10.81
N GLY A 129 9.09 8.55 -10.61
CA GLY A 129 9.34 7.72 -9.42
C GLY A 129 9.22 6.20 -9.58
N ARG A 130 9.05 5.66 -10.80
CA ARG A 130 9.15 4.21 -11.03
C ARG A 130 10.60 3.73 -11.03
N VAL A 131 10.87 2.66 -10.28
CA VAL A 131 12.08 1.85 -10.44
C VAL A 131 11.77 0.84 -11.55
N VAL A 132 12.58 0.83 -12.60
CA VAL A 132 12.50 -0.16 -13.69
C VAL A 132 13.15 -1.44 -13.20
N CYS A 133 12.44 -2.57 -13.31
CA CYS A 133 12.98 -3.90 -13.03
C CYS A 133 13.88 -4.35 -14.18
#